data_AF-A0A2D5QLS9-F1
#
_entry.id   AF-A0A2D5QLS9-F1
#
_cell.length_a   1.000
_cell.length_b   1.000
_cell.length_c   1.000
_cell.angle_alpha   90.00
_cell.angle_beta   90.00
_cell.angle_gamma   90.00
#
_symmetry.space_group_name_H-M   'P 1'
#
loop_
_entity.id
_entity.type
_entity.pdbx_description
1 polymer ?
#
loop_
_entity_poly.entity_id
_entity_poly.type
_entity_poly.pdbx_seq_one_letter_code
_entity_poly.pdbx_strand_id
1 'polypeptide(L)'
;MNKWIEYNKKEFGYQLTELKKIITHQVKDGGKADTFTSDMLVAIVSGRRITEKMQGAIDNIIKRNSPEETFKRDEWLAGVLPKLLMVENMIKDTDWSDGYKGGSIHFMESIIKQAKNRKTLSKKQMEAISKMYVRIKKNIEKNK
;
A
#
# COMPACT_ATOMS: atom_id res chain seq x y z
N MET A 1 -4.92 23.74 -33.21
CA MET A 1 -4.59 22.91 -32.03
C MET A 1 -5.87 22.72 -31.22
N ASN A 2 -6.11 21.55 -30.60
CA ASN A 2 -7.35 21.34 -29.82
C ASN A 2 -7.34 22.28 -28.59
N LYS A 3 -8.31 23.20 -28.50
CA LYS A 3 -8.43 24.21 -27.44
C LYS A 3 -8.27 23.63 -26.03
N TRP A 4 -8.76 22.41 -25.82
CA TRP A 4 -8.68 21.75 -24.52
C TRP A 4 -7.29 21.23 -24.18
N ILE A 5 -6.44 20.92 -25.16
CA ILE A 5 -5.04 20.54 -24.90
C ILE A 5 -4.27 21.73 -24.33
N GLU A 6 -4.44 22.92 -24.93
CA GLU A 6 -3.79 24.15 -24.46
C GLU A 6 -4.32 24.56 -23.08
N TYR A 7 -5.65 24.52 -22.90
CA TYR A 7 -6.29 24.78 -21.60
C TYR A 7 -5.77 23.83 -20.52
N ASN A 8 -5.75 22.52 -20.78
CA ASN A 8 -5.29 21.53 -19.82
C ASN A 8 -3.81 21.69 -19.46
N LYS A 9 -2.96 22.02 -20.44
CA LYS A 9 -1.54 22.30 -20.17
C LYS A 9 -1.35 23.50 -19.26
N LYS A 10 -2.18 24.54 -19.43
CA LYS A 10 -2.14 25.76 -18.62
C LYS A 10 -2.65 25.51 -17.20
N GLU A 11 -3.84 24.93 -17.07
CA GLU A 11 -4.53 24.77 -15.78
C GLU A 11 -4.01 23.59 -14.95
N PHE A 12 -3.60 22.50 -15.60
CA PHE A 12 -3.19 21.24 -14.94
C PHE A 12 -1.72 20.88 -15.18
N GLY A 13 -0.87 21.85 -15.50
CA GLY A 13 0.55 21.64 -15.82
C GLY A 13 1.34 21.01 -14.66
N TYR A 14 1.02 21.39 -13.43
CA TYR A 14 1.60 20.79 -12.22
C TYR A 14 1.22 19.32 -12.11
N GLN A 15 -0.07 19.00 -12.19
CA GLN A 15 -0.58 17.64 -12.10
C GLN A 15 0.01 16.74 -13.20
N LEU A 16 0.11 17.25 -14.42
CA LEU A 16 0.73 16.54 -15.54
C LEU A 16 2.19 16.16 -15.25
N THR A 17 2.93 17.07 -14.61
CA THR A 17 4.34 16.82 -14.24
C THR A 17 4.43 15.76 -13.14
N GLU A 18 3.62 15.88 -12.09
CA GLU A 18 3.63 14.92 -10.97
C GLU A 18 3.15 13.53 -11.39
N LEU A 19 2.08 13.43 -12.19
CA LEU A 19 1.61 12.14 -12.71
C LEU A 19 2.69 11.42 -13.52
N LYS A 20 3.45 12.15 -14.36
CA LYS A 20 4.58 11.58 -15.11
C LYS A 20 5.68 11.04 -14.19
N LYS A 21 6.04 11.78 -13.13
CA LYS A 21 7.03 11.33 -12.15
C LYS A 21 6.56 10.06 -11.44
N ILE A 22 5.30 10.03 -10.99
CA ILE A 22 4.68 8.89 -10.31
C ILE A 22 4.71 7.65 -11.21
N ILE A 23 4.25 7.77 -12.45
CA ILE A 23 4.26 6.67 -13.45
C ILE A 23 5.67 6.17 -13.69
N THR A 24 6.64 7.08 -13.84
CA THR A 24 8.04 6.72 -14.06
C THR A 24 8.61 5.92 -12.88
N HIS A 25 8.36 6.35 -11.64
CA HIS A 25 8.77 5.59 -10.46
C HIS A 25 8.08 4.23 -10.38
N GLN A 26 6.78 4.15 -10.63
CA GLN A 26 6.05 2.87 -10.62
C GLN A 26 6.62 1.86 -11.63
N VAL A 27 6.97 2.32 -12.83
CA VAL A 27 7.60 1.47 -13.85
C VAL A 27 9.00 1.02 -13.42
N LYS A 28 9.81 1.91 -12.83
CA LYS A 28 11.14 1.56 -12.32
C LYS A 28 11.08 0.53 -11.19
N ASP A 29 10.15 0.69 -10.26
CA ASP A 29 10.07 -0.14 -9.06
C ASP A 29 9.35 -1.48 -9.31
N GLY A 30 8.34 -1.48 -10.19
CA GLY A 30 7.41 -2.62 -10.35
C GLY A 30 7.22 -3.09 -11.79
N GLY A 31 7.93 -2.52 -12.76
CA GLY A 31 7.86 -2.88 -14.18
C GLY A 31 6.58 -2.43 -14.90
N LYS A 32 5.60 -1.85 -14.18
CA LYS A 32 4.35 -1.34 -14.75
C LYS A 32 3.79 -0.19 -13.95
N ALA A 33 3.12 0.73 -14.63
CA ALA A 33 2.36 1.79 -14.02
C ALA A 33 0.95 1.34 -13.61
N ASP A 34 0.37 2.04 -12.64
CA ASP A 34 -1.04 1.92 -12.33
C ASP A 34 -1.89 2.42 -13.51
N THR A 35 -2.81 1.56 -13.97
CA THR A 35 -3.65 1.85 -15.16
C THR A 35 -4.46 3.12 -14.96
N PHE A 36 -5.10 3.28 -13.80
CA PHE A 36 -5.93 4.44 -13.52
C PHE A 36 -5.12 5.75 -13.50
N THR A 37 -3.93 5.72 -12.89
CA THR A 37 -2.99 6.86 -12.90
C THR A 37 -2.59 7.23 -14.33
N SER A 38 -2.34 6.23 -15.18
CA SER A 38 -1.99 6.40 -16.59
C SER A 38 -3.17 7.00 -17.37
N ASP A 39 -4.39 6.51 -17.15
CA ASP A 39 -5.60 7.04 -17.79
C ASP A 39 -5.86 8.49 -17.43
N MET A 40 -5.60 8.89 -16.17
CA MET A 40 -5.71 10.29 -15.75
C MET A 40 -4.69 11.19 -16.46
N LEU A 41 -3.45 10.72 -16.66
CA LEU A 41 -2.47 11.45 -17.44
C LEU A 41 -2.92 11.59 -18.90
N VAL A 42 -3.40 10.50 -19.51
CA VAL A 42 -3.91 10.50 -20.89
C VAL A 42 -5.09 11.46 -21.04
N ALA A 43 -6.00 11.51 -20.08
CA ALA A 43 -7.12 12.46 -20.09
C ALA A 43 -6.64 13.92 -20.17
N ILE A 44 -5.62 14.30 -19.39
CA ILE A 44 -5.05 15.65 -19.44
C ILE A 44 -4.39 15.90 -20.81
N VAL A 45 -3.51 14.98 -21.25
CA VAL A 45 -2.70 15.13 -22.48
C VAL A 45 -3.55 15.15 -23.75
N SER A 46 -4.59 14.32 -23.82
CA SER A 46 -5.50 14.23 -24.98
C SER A 46 -6.45 15.43 -25.11
N GLY A 47 -6.50 16.32 -24.12
CA GLY A 47 -7.43 17.44 -24.12
C GLY A 47 -8.86 17.04 -23.76
N ARG A 48 -9.05 15.99 -22.94
CA ARG A 48 -10.36 15.72 -22.36
C ARG A 48 -10.71 16.82 -21.37
N ARG A 49 -11.98 17.25 -21.34
CA ARG A 49 -12.48 18.14 -20.28
C ARG A 49 -12.39 17.42 -18.93
N ILE A 50 -11.55 17.93 -18.05
CA ILE A 50 -11.37 17.39 -16.70
C ILE A 50 -12.52 17.87 -15.83
N THR A 51 -13.22 16.94 -15.19
CA THR A 51 -14.28 17.24 -14.24
C THR A 51 -13.71 17.42 -12.84
N GLU A 52 -14.45 18.09 -11.95
CA GLU A 52 -14.04 18.25 -10.54
C GLU A 52 -13.74 16.91 -9.85
N LYS A 53 -14.53 15.86 -10.15
CA LYS A 53 -14.27 14.51 -9.64
C LYS A 53 -12.96 13.93 -10.16
N MET A 54 -12.63 14.16 -11.43
CA MET A 54 -11.35 13.72 -12.00
C MET A 54 -10.19 14.50 -11.40
N GLN A 55 -10.32 15.81 -11.26
CA GLN A 55 -9.32 16.65 -10.61
C GLN A 55 -9.07 16.18 -9.17
N GLY A 56 -10.12 15.98 -8.37
CA GLY A 56 -10.00 15.45 -7.02
C GLY A 56 -9.33 14.06 -6.98
N ALA A 57 -9.59 13.19 -7.96
CA ALA A 57 -8.91 11.91 -8.07
C ALA A 57 -7.41 12.07 -8.39
N ILE A 58 -7.06 12.97 -9.30
CA ILE A 58 -5.67 13.30 -9.65
C ILE A 58 -4.92 13.87 -8.45
N ASP A 59 -5.51 14.84 -7.76
CA ASP A 59 -4.89 15.49 -6.60
C ASP A 59 -4.67 14.46 -5.46
N ASN A 60 -5.61 13.52 -5.27
CA ASN A 60 -5.45 12.42 -4.33
C ASN A 60 -4.33 11.44 -4.71
N ILE A 61 -4.16 11.14 -6.01
CA ILE A 61 -3.03 10.33 -6.49
C ILE A 61 -1.72 11.04 -6.14
N ILE A 62 -1.61 12.33 -6.44
CA ILE A 62 -0.40 13.12 -6.17
C ILE A 62 -0.13 13.15 -4.66
N LYS A 63 -1.14 13.47 -3.85
CA LYS A 63 -1.04 13.51 -2.40
C LYS A 63 -0.53 12.20 -1.82
N ARG A 64 -1.10 11.06 -2.23
CA ARG A 64 -0.71 9.72 -1.73
C ARG A 64 0.72 9.34 -2.11
N ASN A 65 1.26 9.92 -3.18
CA ASN A 65 2.64 9.68 -3.63
C ASN A 65 3.58 10.82 -3.24
N SER A 66 3.14 11.77 -2.40
CA SER A 66 4.01 12.84 -1.91
C SER A 66 5.13 12.27 -1.03
N PRO A 67 6.26 12.98 -0.90
CA PRO A 67 7.34 12.58 0.00
C PRO A 67 6.86 12.42 1.46
N GLU A 68 6.00 13.32 1.92
CA GLU A 68 5.46 13.32 3.28
C GLU A 68 4.60 12.07 3.55
N GLU A 69 3.63 11.76 2.68
CA GLU A 69 2.76 10.59 2.84
C GLU A 69 3.51 9.27 2.62
N THR A 70 4.57 9.29 1.82
CA THR A 70 5.46 8.14 1.65
C THR A 70 6.27 7.92 2.93
N PHE A 71 6.85 8.97 3.50
CA PHE A 71 7.58 8.90 4.76
C PHE A 71 6.71 8.37 5.91
N LYS A 72 5.49 8.90 6.10
CA LYS A 72 4.55 8.41 7.14
C LYS A 72 4.28 6.91 7.01
N ARG A 73 4.13 6.42 5.78
CA ARG A 73 3.90 4.99 5.49
C ARG A 73 5.14 4.14 5.77
N ASP A 74 6.32 4.67 5.48
CA ASP A 74 7.59 4.01 5.79
C ASP A 74 7.86 3.93 7.28
N GLU A 75 7.63 5.01 8.01
CA GLU A 75 7.72 5.05 9.47
C GLU A 75 6.74 4.06 10.12
N TRP A 76 5.48 4.04 9.64
CA TRP A 76 4.50 3.06 10.09
C TRP A 76 4.99 1.62 9.85
N LEU A 77 5.54 1.32 8.67
CA LEU A 77 6.05 -0.01 8.35
C LEU A 77 7.23 -0.37 9.26
N ALA A 78 8.16 0.55 9.50
CA ALA A 78 9.31 0.35 10.38
C ALA A 78 8.87 0.00 11.82
N GLY A 79 7.79 0.61 12.32
CA GLY A 79 7.24 0.31 13.64
C GLY A 79 6.44 -0.99 13.75
N VAL A 80 5.83 -1.45 12.65
CA VAL A 80 4.93 -2.61 12.64
C VAL A 80 5.64 -3.90 12.19
N LEU A 81 6.52 -3.82 11.19
CA LEU A 81 7.15 -5.00 10.60
C LEU A 81 7.90 -5.88 11.62
N PRO A 82 8.69 -5.35 12.56
CA PRO A 82 9.33 -6.17 13.59
C PRO A 82 8.34 -6.95 14.45
N LYS A 83 7.19 -6.35 14.77
CA LYS A 83 6.13 -7.00 15.56
C LYS A 83 5.46 -8.13 14.78
N LEU A 84 5.26 -7.96 13.48
CA LEU A 84 4.72 -9.02 12.61
C LEU A 84 5.67 -10.21 12.55
N LEU A 85 6.96 -9.96 12.31
CA LEU A 85 7.99 -11.00 12.28
C LEU A 85 8.14 -11.72 13.63
N MET A 86 8.00 -10.99 14.74
CA MET A 86 7.97 -11.58 16.07
C MET A 86 6.80 -12.58 16.21
N VAL A 87 5.58 -12.17 15.85
CA VAL A 87 4.40 -13.04 15.94
C VAL A 87 4.56 -14.29 15.06
N GLU A 88 5.05 -14.13 13.82
CA GLU A 88 5.35 -15.24 12.92
C GLU A 88 6.34 -16.24 13.54
N ASN A 89 7.45 -15.75 14.10
CA ASN A 89 8.47 -16.60 14.71
C ASN A 89 7.94 -17.34 15.95
N MET A 90 7.15 -16.68 16.80
CA MET A 90 6.59 -17.32 18.00
C MET A 90 5.63 -18.47 17.68
N ILE A 91 5.09 -18.57 16.46
CA ILE A 91 4.26 -19.73 16.07
C ILE A 91 5.08 -21.02 16.14
N LYS A 92 6.39 -20.96 15.86
CA LYS A 92 7.28 -22.14 15.88
C LYS A 92 7.40 -22.77 17.26
N ASP A 93 7.30 -21.93 18.30
CA ASP A 93 7.43 -22.34 19.71
C ASP A 93 6.14 -22.92 20.31
N THR A 94 5.04 -22.94 19.54
CA THR A 94 3.76 -23.53 19.98
C THR A 94 3.81 -25.06 19.95
N ASP A 95 2.94 -25.75 20.69
CA ASP A 95 2.72 -27.21 20.59
C ASP A 95 1.56 -27.54 19.63
N TRP A 96 1.06 -26.56 18.88
CA TRP A 96 0.00 -26.75 17.91
C TRP A 96 0.35 -27.83 16.89
N SER A 97 -0.70 -28.49 16.36
CA SER A 97 -0.54 -29.44 15.26
C SER A 97 0.12 -28.78 14.04
N ASP A 98 0.90 -29.55 13.29
CA ASP A 98 1.68 -29.05 12.16
C ASP A 98 0.79 -28.33 11.13
N GLY A 99 -0.41 -28.86 10.88
CA GLY A 99 -1.38 -28.23 9.98
C GLY A 99 -1.83 -26.84 10.47
N TYR A 100 -2.09 -26.69 11.77
CA TYR A 100 -2.49 -25.41 12.33
C TYR A 100 -1.33 -24.41 12.37
N LYS A 101 -0.11 -24.86 12.67
CA LYS A 101 1.11 -24.05 12.57
C LYS A 101 1.33 -23.55 11.15
N GLY A 102 1.32 -24.44 10.17
CA GLY A 102 1.51 -24.10 8.76
C GLY A 102 0.50 -23.07 8.28
N GLY A 103 -0.78 -23.27 8.58
CA GLY A 103 -1.83 -22.31 8.23
C GLY A 103 -1.64 -20.93 8.89
N SER A 104 -1.20 -20.91 10.15
CA SER A 104 -0.93 -19.66 10.89
C SER A 104 0.28 -18.90 10.33
N ILE A 105 1.34 -19.62 9.96
CA ILE A 105 2.53 -19.04 9.30
C ILE A 105 2.13 -18.44 7.95
N HIS A 106 1.44 -19.17 7.09
CA HIS A 106 0.99 -18.65 5.79
C HIS A 106 0.10 -17.41 5.92
N PHE A 107 -0.75 -17.37 6.94
CA PHE A 107 -1.52 -16.17 7.25
C PHE A 107 -0.60 -14.99 7.61
N MET A 108 0.40 -15.19 8.47
CA MET A 108 1.36 -14.13 8.82
C MET A 108 2.21 -13.68 7.63
N GLU A 109 2.70 -14.60 6.80
CA GLU A 109 3.45 -14.30 5.58
C GLU A 109 2.63 -13.41 4.65
N SER A 110 1.33 -13.70 4.48
CA SER A 110 0.40 -12.91 3.69
C SER A 110 0.24 -11.48 4.24
N ILE A 111 0.10 -11.35 5.56
CA ILE A 111 0.03 -10.06 6.26
C ILE A 111 1.34 -9.27 6.08
N ILE A 112 2.49 -9.90 6.28
CA ILE A 112 3.82 -9.27 6.14
C ILE A 112 4.02 -8.80 4.71
N LYS A 113 3.67 -9.62 3.71
CA LYS A 113 3.73 -9.25 2.30
C LYS A 113 2.85 -8.04 2.00
N GLN A 114 1.63 -8.02 2.54
CA GLN A 114 0.75 -6.85 2.38
C GLN A 114 1.31 -5.60 3.04
N ALA A 115 1.83 -5.70 4.27
CA ALA A 115 2.45 -4.58 4.96
C ALA A 115 3.64 -4.02 4.19
N LYS A 116 4.53 -4.87 3.66
CA LYS A 116 5.68 -4.43 2.84
C LYS A 116 5.24 -3.73 1.55
N ASN A 117 4.24 -4.29 0.85
CA ASN A 117 3.84 -3.78 -0.46
C ASN A 117 2.96 -2.53 -0.37
N ARG A 118 1.99 -2.52 0.55
CA ARG A 118 1.01 -1.42 0.67
C ARG A 118 1.36 -0.42 1.75
N LYS A 119 2.30 -0.76 2.65
CA LYS A 119 2.69 0.04 3.82
C LYS A 119 1.48 0.42 4.68
N THR A 120 0.53 -0.50 4.79
CA THR A 120 -0.68 -0.36 5.59
C THR A 120 -1.34 -1.72 5.83
N LEU A 121 -2.12 -1.82 6.91
CA LEU A 121 -3.01 -2.93 7.20
C LEU A 121 -4.37 -2.40 7.61
N SER A 122 -5.43 -3.14 7.27
CA SER A 122 -6.77 -2.81 7.74
C SER A 122 -6.91 -3.07 9.25
N LYS A 123 -7.86 -2.39 9.90
CA LYS A 123 -8.19 -2.60 11.31
C LYS A 123 -8.46 -4.08 11.63
N LYS A 124 -9.24 -4.76 10.78
CA LYS A 124 -9.55 -6.18 10.93
C LYS A 124 -8.31 -7.07 10.88
N GLN A 125 -7.35 -6.75 10.00
CA GLN A 125 -6.08 -7.48 9.94
C GLN A 125 -5.26 -7.30 11.21
N MET A 126 -5.15 -6.05 11.70
CA MET A 126 -4.47 -5.77 12.97
C MET A 126 -5.12 -6.50 14.15
N GLU A 127 -6.45 -6.50 14.23
CA GLU A 127 -7.19 -7.23 15.27
C GLU A 127 -6.98 -8.75 15.19
N ALA A 128 -6.93 -9.32 13.98
CA ALA A 128 -6.66 -10.74 13.79
C ALA A 128 -5.27 -11.13 14.28
N ILE A 129 -4.25 -10.32 13.98
CA ILE A 129 -2.87 -10.54 14.44
C ILE A 129 -2.78 -10.45 15.95
N SER A 130 -3.41 -9.44 16.56
CA SER A 130 -3.46 -9.29 18.02
C SER A 130 -4.12 -10.49 18.71
N LYS A 131 -5.24 -10.98 18.16
CA LYS A 131 -5.91 -12.19 18.68
C LYS A 131 -5.01 -13.42 18.55
N MET A 132 -4.30 -13.55 17.44
CA MET A 132 -3.37 -14.67 17.24
C MET A 132 -2.19 -14.61 18.22
N TYR A 133 -1.60 -13.43 18.43
CA TYR A 133 -0.55 -13.25 19.43
C TYR A 133 -1.00 -13.68 20.83
N VAL A 134 -2.21 -13.31 21.25
CA VAL A 134 -2.78 -13.75 22.53
C VAL A 134 -2.94 -15.27 22.60
N ARG A 135 -3.37 -15.92 21.50
CA ARG A 135 -3.47 -17.38 21.44
C ARG A 135 -2.10 -18.07 21.53
N ILE A 136 -1.10 -17.54 20.82
CA ILE A 136 0.27 -18.03 20.86
C ILE A 136 0.82 -17.96 22.28
N LYS A 137 0.70 -16.82 22.96
CA LYS A 137 1.16 -16.69 24.36
C LYS A 137 0.51 -17.73 25.28
N LYS A 138 -0.82 -17.82 25.25
CA LYS A 138 -1.56 -18.78 26.08
C LYS A 138 -1.16 -20.23 25.81
N ASN A 139 -0.75 -20.53 24.59
CA ASN A 139 -0.28 -21.85 24.23
C ASN A 139 1.12 -22.11 24.81
N ILE A 140 2.08 -21.22 24.54
CA ILE A 140 3.44 -21.33 25.06
C ILE A 140 3.46 -21.38 26.60
N GLU A 141 2.63 -20.57 27.26
CA GLU A 141 2.50 -20.55 28.73
C GLU A 141 1.97 -21.87 29.31
N LYS A 142 1.11 -22.59 28.58
CA LYS A 142 0.60 -23.91 29.01
C LYS A 142 1.60 -25.04 28.79
N ASN A 143 2.56 -24.83 27.89
CA ASN A 143 3.57 -25.81 27.53
C ASN A 143 4.84 -25.68 28.40
N LYS A 144 4.86 -24.69 29.30
CA LYS A 144 5.84 -24.54 30.38
C LYS A 144 5.33 -25.21 31.65
#